data_AF-A0A7K3XBJ4-F1
#
_entry.id   AF-A0A7K3XBJ4-F1
#
_cell.length_a   1.000
_cell.length_b   1.000
_cell.length_c   1.000
_cell.angle_alpha   90.00
_cell.angle_beta   90.00
_cell.angle_gamma   90.00
#
_symmetry.space_group_name_H-M   'P 1'
#
loop_
_entity.id
_entity.type
_entity.pdbx_description
1 polymer ?
#
loop_
_entity_poly.entity_id
_entity_poly.type
_entity_poly.pdbx_seq_one_letter_code
_entity_poly.pdbx_strand_id
1 'polypeptide(L)'
;MTAAGLTAAAGGIAGPAIAAQATPAEKAATQVTTDRRGHGERELNVDYEAQPNFYYCGPAATRNALSVQGKNIDVDAMAREMGTTENGTNSINDITPVLNKE
;
A
#
# COMPACT_ATOMS: atom_id res chain seq x y z
N MET A 1 -9.71 -31.91 55.82
CA MET A 1 -8.27 -32.01 55.46
C MET A 1 -7.86 -30.62 55.01
N THR A 2 -7.32 -29.80 55.91
CA THR A 2 -5.89 -29.67 56.29
C THR A 2 -5.16 -28.69 55.37
N ALA A 3 -4.45 -27.78 56.04
CA ALA A 3 -3.81 -26.54 55.63
C ALA A 3 -2.72 -26.63 54.54
N ALA A 4 -2.44 -25.47 53.93
CA ALA A 4 -1.13 -24.82 53.76
C ALA A 4 -1.29 -23.74 52.65
N GLY A 5 -1.15 -22.42 52.85
CA GLY A 5 -0.25 -21.68 53.71
C GLY A 5 1.15 -21.70 53.12
N LEU A 6 1.63 -20.59 52.54
CA LEU A 6 3.05 -20.21 52.48
C LEU A 6 3.21 -18.77 51.97
N THR A 7 3.61 -17.93 52.90
CA THR A 7 4.12 -16.56 52.76
C THR A 7 5.36 -16.51 51.87
N ALA A 8 5.40 -15.60 50.89
CA ALA A 8 6.64 -15.24 50.21
C ALA A 8 7.20 -13.96 50.85
N ALA A 9 8.30 -14.13 51.58
CA ALA A 9 9.04 -13.10 52.27
C ALA A 9 9.66 -12.10 51.30
N ALA A 10 9.76 -10.85 51.75
CA ALA A 10 10.68 -9.86 51.20
C ALA A 10 12.11 -10.39 51.32
N GLY A 11 12.77 -10.57 50.18
CA GLY A 11 14.19 -10.91 50.09
C GLY A 11 14.80 -10.15 48.93
N GLY A 12 15.56 -9.10 49.24
CA GLY A 12 16.38 -8.42 48.23
C GLY A 12 17.53 -9.32 47.79
N ILE A 13 17.86 -9.30 46.51
CA ILE A 13 19.15 -9.76 46.00
C ILE A 13 19.52 -8.97 44.75
N ALA A 14 20.73 -8.42 44.81
CA ALA A 14 21.43 -7.74 43.74
C ALA A 14 21.90 -8.74 42.67
N GLY A 15 22.03 -8.24 41.43
CA GLY A 15 22.89 -8.82 40.39
C GLY A 15 22.21 -9.80 39.41
N PRO A 16 22.72 -9.89 38.16
CA PRO A 16 21.90 -10.23 36.99
C PRO A 16 21.91 -11.73 36.69
N ALA A 17 20.73 -12.30 36.48
CA ALA A 17 20.57 -13.61 35.85
C ALA A 17 19.76 -13.44 34.56
N ILE A 18 20.46 -13.49 33.43
CA ILE A 18 19.90 -13.72 32.10
C ILE A 18 19.13 -15.05 32.12
N ALA A 19 17.80 -14.96 32.19
CA ALA A 19 16.90 -16.06 31.89
C ALA A 19 16.24 -15.75 30.53
N ALA A 20 16.38 -16.70 29.60
CA ALA A 20 15.76 -16.66 28.29
C ALA A 20 14.24 -16.82 28.44
N GLN A 21 13.51 -15.71 28.47
CA GLN A 21 12.08 -15.70 28.19
C GLN A 21 11.87 -15.48 26.69
N ALA A 22 11.43 -16.54 25.99
CA ALA A 22 10.75 -16.41 24.73
C ALA A 22 9.42 -15.68 24.98
N THR A 23 9.42 -14.36 24.79
CA THR A 23 8.20 -13.56 24.76
C THR A 23 7.58 -13.71 23.36
N PRO A 24 6.33 -14.19 23.24
CA PRO A 24 5.47 -13.68 22.19
C PRO A 24 5.17 -12.24 22.60
N ALA A 25 6.10 -11.32 22.33
CA ALA A 25 5.74 -9.91 22.23
C ALA A 25 4.95 -9.80 20.93
N GLU A 26 3.67 -10.16 21.05
CA GLU A 26 2.59 -9.86 20.14
C GLU A 26 2.87 -8.49 19.54
N LYS A 27 3.22 -8.46 18.25
CA LYS A 27 3.31 -7.22 17.50
C LYS A 27 1.98 -6.51 17.74
N ALA A 28 1.99 -5.47 18.57
CA ALA A 28 0.84 -4.60 18.72
C ALA A 28 0.51 -4.11 17.31
N ALA A 29 -0.54 -4.68 16.72
CA ALA A 29 -1.02 -4.26 15.43
C ALA A 29 -1.45 -2.80 15.62
N THR A 30 -0.61 -1.88 15.15
CA THR A 30 -0.97 -0.47 15.10
C THR A 30 -2.18 -0.39 14.17
N GLN A 31 -3.37 -0.29 14.74
CA GLN A 31 -4.58 -0.05 13.96
C GLN A 31 -4.41 1.34 13.35
N VAL A 32 -4.11 1.38 12.05
CA VAL A 32 -4.15 2.61 11.27
C VAL A 32 -5.63 2.97 11.11
N THR A 33 -6.17 3.71 12.08
CA THR A 33 -7.47 4.36 11.92
C THR A 33 -7.23 5.60 11.06
N THR A 34 -7.21 5.43 9.73
CA THR A 34 -7.36 6.59 8.86
C THR A 34 -8.75 7.16 9.13
N ASP A 35 -8.82 8.37 9.68
CA ASP A 35 -10.03 9.19 9.65
C ASP A 35 -10.39 9.39 8.17
N ARG A 36 -11.21 8.48 7.62
CA ARG A 36 -11.76 8.68 6.28
C ARG A 36 -12.81 9.75 6.46
N ARG A 37 -12.38 11.01 6.28
CA ARG A 37 -13.26 12.18 6.13
C ARG A 37 -14.48 11.75 5.31
N GLY A 38 -15.67 12.06 5.82
CA GLY A 38 -16.95 11.55 5.32
C GLY A 38 -17.03 11.49 3.79
N HIS A 39 -17.65 10.42 3.30
CA HIS A 39 -17.78 10.11 1.88
C HIS A 39 -18.62 11.17 1.16
N GLY A 40 -17.97 12.24 0.70
CA GLY A 40 -18.51 13.16 -0.30
C GLY A 40 -18.05 12.74 -1.70
N GLU A 41 -18.88 12.99 -2.70
CA GLU A 41 -18.45 12.89 -4.10
C GLU A 41 -17.35 13.92 -4.37
N ARG A 42 -16.35 13.51 -5.16
CA ARG A 42 -15.25 14.37 -5.60
C ARG A 42 -15.14 14.25 -7.11
N GLU A 43 -15.25 15.37 -7.78
CA GLU A 43 -14.97 15.49 -9.20
C GLU A 43 -13.49 15.82 -9.38
N LEU A 44 -12.82 15.12 -10.29
CA LEU A 44 -11.41 15.33 -10.62
C LEU A 44 -11.33 15.98 -11.99
N ASN A 45 -10.49 17.00 -12.11
CA ASN A 45 -10.21 17.61 -13.41
C ASN A 45 -9.29 16.67 -14.19
N VAL A 46 -9.88 15.94 -15.14
CA VAL A 46 -9.17 15.03 -16.05
C VAL A 46 -9.02 15.75 -17.39
N ASP A 47 -7.79 15.88 -17.89
CA ASP A 47 -7.55 16.34 -19.27
C ASP A 47 -7.82 15.18 -20.22
N TYR A 48 -9.09 14.87 -20.48
CA TYR A 48 -9.47 13.65 -21.19
C TYR A 48 -8.88 13.58 -22.60
N GLU A 49 -8.26 12.46 -22.91
CA GLU A 49 -7.84 12.07 -24.25
C GLU A 49 -8.37 10.68 -24.59
N ALA A 50 -8.98 10.53 -25.76
CA ALA A 50 -9.49 9.26 -26.25
C ALA A 50 -8.34 8.36 -26.73
N GLN A 51 -8.48 7.04 -26.56
CA GLN A 51 -7.51 6.11 -27.10
C GLN A 51 -7.51 6.17 -28.65
N PRO A 52 -6.33 6.20 -29.29
CA PRO A 52 -6.23 6.32 -30.75
C PRO A 52 -6.56 5.01 -31.50
N ASN A 53 -6.53 3.86 -30.82
CA ASN A 53 -6.74 2.54 -31.41
C ASN A 53 -7.29 1.56 -30.37
N PHE A 54 -7.60 0.31 -30.77
CA PHE A 54 -8.25 -0.68 -29.89
C PHE A 54 -7.33 -1.27 -28.80
N TYR A 55 -6.01 -1.18 -28.95
CA TYR A 55 -5.03 -1.79 -28.04
C TYR A 55 -4.45 -0.81 -27.01
N TYR A 56 -4.83 0.47 -27.05
CA TYR A 56 -4.33 1.54 -26.15
C TYR A 56 -5.19 1.79 -24.91
N CYS A 57 -6.10 0.88 -24.54
CA CYS A 57 -6.98 1.07 -23.39
C CYS A 57 -6.23 1.28 -22.07
N GLY A 58 -5.13 0.54 -21.84
CA GLY A 58 -4.26 0.72 -20.68
C GLY A 58 -3.53 2.08 -20.67
N PRO A 59 -2.74 2.39 -21.71
CA PRO A 59 -2.02 3.66 -21.82
C PRO A 59 -2.92 4.91 -21.73
N ALA A 60 -4.05 4.93 -22.44
CA ALA A 60 -4.96 6.07 -22.40
C ALA A 60 -5.59 6.25 -21.01
N ALA A 61 -5.98 5.15 -20.35
CA ALA A 61 -6.52 5.21 -18.99
C ALA A 61 -5.48 5.75 -17.99
N THR A 62 -4.24 5.26 -18.08
CA THR A 62 -3.13 5.73 -17.23
C THR A 62 -2.83 7.20 -17.44
N ARG A 63 -2.73 7.65 -18.70
CA ARG A 63 -2.53 9.06 -19.05
C ARG A 63 -3.66 9.95 -18.53
N ASN A 64 -4.92 9.52 -18.69
CA ASN A 64 -6.06 10.26 -18.17
C ASN A 64 -6.04 10.34 -16.64
N ALA A 65 -5.69 9.26 -15.95
CA ALA A 65 -5.55 9.26 -14.49
C ALA A 65 -4.43 10.21 -14.01
N LEU A 66 -3.26 10.19 -14.67
CA LEU A 66 -2.12 11.03 -14.32
C LEU A 66 -2.36 12.52 -14.62
N SER A 67 -3.25 12.85 -15.56
CA SER A 67 -3.61 14.24 -15.85
C SER A 67 -4.24 14.97 -14.65
N VAL A 68 -4.93 14.24 -13.76
CA VAL A 68 -5.47 14.81 -12.50
C VAL A 68 -4.35 15.38 -11.62
N GLN A 69 -3.12 14.89 -11.78
CA GLN A 69 -1.93 15.36 -11.08
C GLN A 69 -1.15 16.43 -11.87
N GLY A 70 -1.72 16.95 -12.97
CA GLY A 70 -1.08 17.92 -13.85
C GLY A 70 0.02 17.32 -14.74
N LYS A 71 0.10 16.00 -14.84
CA LYS A 71 1.08 15.32 -15.69
C LYS A 71 0.52 15.21 -17.10
N ASN A 72 1.14 15.95 -18.02
CA ASN A 72 0.81 15.88 -19.44
C ASN A 72 1.83 14.96 -20.13
N ILE A 73 1.41 13.72 -20.37
CA ILE A 73 2.23 12.68 -20.97
C ILE A 73 1.56 12.22 -22.25
N ASP A 74 2.35 12.09 -23.30
CA ASP A 74 1.90 11.57 -24.59
C ASP A 74 1.47 10.09 -24.48
N VAL A 75 0.37 9.73 -25.12
CA VAL A 75 -0.18 8.37 -25.01
C VAL A 75 0.71 7.32 -25.70
N ASP A 76 1.46 7.68 -26.74
CA ASP A 76 2.42 6.77 -27.38
C ASP A 76 3.64 6.56 -26.47
N ALA A 77 4.11 7.60 -25.78
CA ALA A 77 5.14 7.46 -24.75
C ALA A 77 4.68 6.52 -23.63
N MET A 78 3.44 6.67 -23.17
CA MET A 78 2.81 5.80 -22.18
C MET A 78 2.74 4.35 -22.68
N ALA A 79 2.32 4.14 -23.92
CA ALA A 79 2.24 2.81 -24.54
C ALA A 79 3.61 2.13 -24.64
N ARG A 80 4.65 2.89 -24.98
CA ARG A 80 6.03 2.37 -25.04
C ARG A 80 6.53 1.94 -23.67
N GLU A 81 6.26 2.71 -22.63
CA GLU A 81 6.70 2.38 -21.28
C GLU A 81 5.98 1.15 -20.71
N MET A 82 4.70 1.01 -21.02
CA MET A 82 3.87 -0.13 -20.62
C MET A 82 4.06 -1.37 -21.51
N GLY A 83 4.94 -1.32 -22.51
CA GLY A 83 5.17 -2.44 -23.43
C GLY A 83 3.94 -2.80 -24.28
N THR A 84 3.05 -1.84 -24.54
CA THR A 84 1.84 -2.05 -25.34
C THR A 84 2.20 -2.38 -26.78
N THR A 85 1.56 -3.42 -27.32
CA THR A 85 1.67 -3.83 -28.72
C THR A 85 0.28 -3.83 -29.38
N GLU A 86 0.18 -4.26 -30.64
CA GLU A 86 -1.11 -4.48 -31.30
C GLU A 86 -1.98 -5.56 -30.59
N ASN A 87 -1.38 -6.38 -29.72
CA ASN A 87 -2.10 -7.33 -28.87
C ASN A 87 -2.57 -6.70 -27.53
N GLY A 88 -2.31 -5.42 -27.30
CA GLY A 88 -2.58 -4.72 -26.04
C GLY A 88 -1.38 -4.69 -25.09
N THR A 89 -1.65 -4.28 -23.84
CA THR A 89 -0.72 -4.39 -22.71
C THR A 89 -0.89 -5.76 -22.06
N ASN A 90 0.19 -6.55 -22.01
CA ASN A 90 0.11 -7.97 -21.66
C ASN A 90 -0.20 -8.23 -20.18
N SER A 91 0.15 -7.31 -19.28
CA SER A 91 -0.08 -7.48 -17.84
C SER A 91 -0.45 -6.19 -17.13
N ILE A 92 -1.31 -6.31 -16.11
CA ILE A 92 -1.59 -5.20 -15.17
C ILE A 92 -0.33 -4.76 -14.41
N ASN A 93 0.65 -5.66 -14.29
CA ASN A 93 1.94 -5.35 -13.66
C ASN A 93 2.82 -4.44 -14.51
N ASP A 94 2.47 -4.23 -15.79
CA ASP A 94 3.13 -3.26 -16.66
C ASP A 94 2.53 -1.85 -16.50
N ILE A 95 1.36 -1.74 -15.84
CA ILE A 95 0.65 -0.47 -15.61
C ILE A 95 1.10 0.20 -14.31
N THR A 96 1.13 -0.57 -13.22
CA THR A 96 1.39 -0.05 -11.87
C THR A 96 2.75 0.65 -11.72
N PRO A 97 3.87 0.13 -12.29
CA PRO A 97 5.15 0.81 -12.22
C PRO A 97 5.13 2.19 -12.88
N VAL A 98 4.48 2.31 -14.04
CA VAL A 98 4.36 3.58 -14.77
C VAL A 98 3.54 4.59 -13.98
N LEU A 99 2.42 4.16 -13.39
CA LEU A 99 1.62 5.02 -12.51
C LEU A 99 2.38 5.55 -11.29
N ASN A 100 3.34 4.79 -10.75
CA ASN A 100 4.12 5.20 -9.57
C ASN A 100 5.37 5.99 -9.92
N LYS A 101 5.92 5.80 -11.12
CA LYS A 101 7.08 6.53 -11.64
C LYS A 101 6.67 7.92 -12.14
N GLU A 102 5.56 7.93 -12.88
CA GLU A 102 4.63 9.03 -13.14
C GLU A 102 4.79 10.21 -12.21
#